data_AF-A0A534EPX6-F1
#
_entry.id   AF-A0A534EPX6-F1
#
_cell.length_a   1.000
_cell.length_b   1.000
_cell.length_c   1.000
_cell.angle_alpha   90.00
_cell.angle_beta   90.00
_cell.angle_gamma   90.00
#
_symmetry.space_group_name_H-M   'P 1'
#
loop_
_entity.id
_entity.type
_entity.pdbx_description
1 polymer ?
#
loop_
_entity_poly.entity_id
_entity_poly.type
_entity_poly.pdbx_seq_one_letter_code
_entity_poly.pdbx_strand_id
1 'polypeptide(L)' 'MLALVRIALRRPYTFVVLALLILIFGTLAALRTPTDIFPDIQ' A
#
# COMPACT_ATOMS: atom_id res chain seq x y z
N MET A 1 -19.04 7.56 8.62
CA MET A 1 -17.87 7.94 7.78
C MET A 1 -16.72 8.56 8.58
N LEU A 2 -16.95 9.51 9.50
CA LEU A 2 -15.88 10.19 10.26
C LEU A 2 -15.17 9.34 11.34
N ALA A 3 -15.72 8.19 11.71
CA ALA A 3 -15.17 7.37 12.81
C ALA A 3 -13.76 6.82 12.49
N LEU A 4 -13.52 6.34 11.26
CA LEU A 4 -12.21 5.85 10.84
C LEU A 4 -11.16 6.97 10.80
N VAL A 5 -11.55 8.14 10.28
CA VAL A 5 -10.69 9.34 10.26
C VAL A 5 -10.32 9.77 11.68
N ARG A 6 -11.29 9.73 12.61
CA ARG A 6 -11.05 10.04 14.02
C ARG A 6 -10.08 9.05 14.68
N ILE A 7 -10.15 7.77 14.33
CA ILE A 7 -9.20 6.76 14.82
C ILE A 7 -7.79 7.06 14.29
N ALA A 8 -7.65 7.33 12.98
CA ALA A 8 -6.37 7.69 12.37
C ALA A 8 -5.74 8.95 13.00
N LEU A 9 -6.55 9.99 13.25
CA LEU A 9 -6.11 11.24 13.88
C LEU A 9 -5.69 11.06 15.35
N ARG A 10 -6.24 10.07 16.09
CA ARG A 10 -5.84 9.79 17.48
C ARG A 10 -4.50 9.07 17.60
N ARG A 11 -4.02 8.43 16.53
CA ARG A 11 -2.71 7.73 16.49
C ARG A 11 -1.94 8.17 15.23
N PRO A 12 -1.58 9.46 15.12
CA PRO A 12 -1.08 10.04 13.88
C PRO A 12 0.23 9.38 13.42
N TYR A 13 1.13 9.09 14.36
CA TYR A 13 2.40 8.44 14.04
C TYR A 13 2.21 7.03 13.48
N THR A 14 1.33 6.21 14.08
CA THR A 14 1.03 4.87 13.56
C THR A 14 0.43 4.92 12.15
N PHE A 15 -0.45 5.88 11.89
CA PHE A 15 -1.04 6.08 10.58
C PHE A 15 0.00 6.48 9.53
N VAL A 16 0.89 7.43 9.85
CA VAL A 16 1.96 7.87 8.94
C VAL A 16 2.95 6.75 8.67
N VAL A 17 3.39 6.01 9.70
CA VAL A 17 4.28 4.85 9.52
C VAL A 17 3.64 3.82 8.60
N LEU A 18 2.37 3.45 8.83
CA LEU A 18 1.65 2.51 7.98
C LEU A 18 1.55 3.02 6.53
N ALA A 19 1.23 4.30 6.33
CA ALA A 19 1.17 4.90 4.99
C ALA A 19 2.52 4.81 4.26
N LEU A 20 3.63 5.07 4.97
CA LEU A 20 4.98 4.93 4.42
C LEU A 20 5.31 3.46 4.08
N LEU A 21 4.94 2.51 4.94
CA LEU A 21 5.10 1.09 4.65
C LEU A 21 4.34 0.68 3.38
N ILE A 22 3.07 1.09 3.26
CA ILE A 22 2.25 0.82 2.07
C ILE A 22 2.89 1.43 0.82
N LEU A 23 3.38 2.67 0.91
CA LEU A 23 4.04 3.33 -0.22
C LEU A 23 5.29 2.56 -0.66
N ILE A 24 6.16 2.17 0.27
CA ILE A 24 7.42 1.47 -0.03
C ILE A 24 7.13 0.09 -0.63
N PHE A 25 6.34 -0.73 0.07
CA PHE A 25 6.05 -2.09 -0.39
C PHE A 25 5.20 -2.11 -1.66
N GLY A 26 4.22 -1.21 -1.77
CA GLY A 26 3.38 -1.08 -2.96
C GLY A 26 4.20 -0.68 -4.19
N THR A 27 5.10 0.30 -4.05
CA THR A 27 5.96 0.71 -5.16
C THR A 27 6.95 -0.39 -5.53
N LEU A 28 7.56 -1.03 -4.53
CA LEU A 28 8.49 -2.14 -4.77
C LEU A 28 7.81 -3.32 -5.45
N ALA A 29 6.57 -3.65 -5.05
CA ALA A 29 5.76 -4.66 -5.71
C ALA A 29 5.47 -4.25 -7.16
N ALA A 30 5.00 -3.03 -7.40
CA ALA A 30 4.70 -2.54 -8.74
C ALA A 30 5.93 -2.60 -9.68
N LEU A 31 7.13 -2.32 -9.18
CA LEU A 31 8.37 -2.41 -9.95
C LEU A 31 8.83 -3.85 -10.20
N ARG A 32 8.45 -4.80 -9.34
CA ARG A 32 8.85 -6.22 -9.44
C ARG A 32 7.81 -7.09 -10.13
N THR A 33 6.57 -6.62 -10.25
CA THR A 33 5.51 -7.35 -10.95
C THR A 33 5.94 -7.54 -12.41
N PRO A 34 6.06 -8.78 -12.89
CA PRO A 34 6.31 -9.05 -14.30
C PRO A 34 5.22 -8.38 -15.13
N THR A 35 5.61 -7.54 -16.08
CA THR A 35 4.67 -6.87 -16.99
C THR A 35 4.23 -7.78 -18.14
N ASP A 36 4.43 -9.09 -18.01
CA ASP A 36 4.03 -10.03 -19.06
C ASP A 36 2.50 -10.05 -19.12
N ILE A 37 2.00 -9.58 -20.26
CA ILE A 37 0.57 -9.46 -20.54
C ILE A 37 0.05 -10.80 -21.05
N PHE A 38 0.94 -11.67 -21.52
CA PHE A 38 0.58 -12.99 -21.99
C PHE A 38 0.59 -13.96 -20.82
N PRO A 39 -0.47 -14.76 -20.63
CA PRO A 39 -0.40 -15.90 -19.74
C PRO A 39 0.68 -16.84 -20.26
N ASP A 40 1.43 -17.47 -19.35
CA ASP A 40 2.41 -18.50 -19.71
C ASP A 40 1.67 -19.61 -20.48
N ILE A 41 1.80 -19.57 -21.81
CA ILE A 41 1.17 -20.52 -22.72
C ILE A 41 2.14 -21.69 -22.83
N GLN A 42 1.78 -22.80 -22.19
CA GLN A 42 2.52 -24.06 -22.24
C GLN A 42 2.77 -24.55 -23.67
#